data_AF-A0A1J9QZR3-F1
#
_entry.id   AF-A0A1J9QZR3-F1
#
_cell.length_a   1.000
_cell.length_b   1.000
_cell.length_c   1.000
_cell.angle_alpha   90.00
_cell.angle_beta   90.00
_cell.angle_gamma   90.00
#
_symmetry.space_group_name_H-M   'P 1'
#
loop_
_entity.id
_entity.type
_entity.pdbx_description
1 polymer ?
#
loop_
_entity_poly.entity_id
_entity_poly.type
_entity_poly.pdbx_seq_one_letter_code
_entity_poly.pdbx_strand_id
1 'polypeptide(L)'
;MPRPGLHLASPTEDDAGCTCFGLFPTPTSTLSSVRVTEDEILPASLFVPLGRPESSAEDPDKALPWVSECAVHLQLLESFSRMKAKCLKSKKLTRSLGLSKHFALAVASSEKRSQLSRAKWETFVSLAVIRFKKWWDVLPDILRETNQGKSKPEMTPKTFPPLDVLMIWITQLFSPDHYRNMCQDSMKEWDVSTMEFPWDLLHALIDPLDSTYRLPQEAKRYFHEKTGLDADLYEHLTDVSAHDRLSRMYLQRFALSQLPGAKKFNTKELDARPSDFSQLMRDYAMWNFAIKTLKPVVQSQENFWDKMSQAGWLRSPHPAFTLTRAIARYRQFLQLRKLHPNSGELLPTSAIELVWRTHQCSPVRYAVSTTEIAGRFINYDDGMAKYAAVTGGFAKAEKLYKQEFGQDYDPCMCWSCEAELAEKQAVDSNDEENARRAEAKVERALEVEKARKAGKIVRA
;
A
#
# COMPACT_ATOMS: atom_id res chain seq x y z
N MET A 1 13.53 12.28 38.10
CA MET A 1 13.31 13.22 36.98
C MET A 1 12.53 12.50 35.89
N PRO A 2 11.29 12.93 35.59
CA PRO A 2 10.44 12.22 34.63
C PRO A 2 10.83 12.60 33.19
N ARG A 3 10.88 11.59 32.32
CA ARG A 3 11.11 11.73 30.87
C ARG A 3 9.90 12.41 30.22
N PRO A 4 10.07 13.45 29.38
CA PRO A 4 8.95 14.00 28.63
C PRO A 4 8.54 13.02 27.52
N GLY A 5 7.25 12.66 27.52
CA GLY A 5 6.63 11.94 26.42
C GLY A 5 6.49 12.87 25.22
N LEU A 6 7.23 12.56 24.15
CA LEU A 6 7.04 13.18 22.85
C LEU A 6 5.74 12.64 22.25
N HIS A 7 4.64 13.36 22.51
CA HIS A 7 3.48 13.35 21.64
C HIS A 7 3.95 13.85 20.27
N LEU A 8 3.84 12.98 19.26
CA LEU A 8 3.90 13.38 17.86
C LEU A 8 2.80 14.43 17.66
N ALA A 9 3.21 15.70 17.60
CA ALA A 9 2.37 16.75 17.09
C ALA A 9 1.95 16.34 15.66
N SER A 10 0.64 16.29 15.46
CA SER A 10 0.02 16.30 14.14
C SER A 10 0.69 17.37 13.27
N PRO A 11 1.00 17.08 12.00
CA PRO A 11 1.38 18.14 11.07
C PRO A 11 0.25 19.18 11.06
N THR A 12 0.62 20.43 11.26
CA THR A 12 -0.24 21.59 11.11
C THR A 12 -0.88 21.57 9.72
N GLU A 13 -2.18 21.83 9.66
CA GLU A 13 -3.04 21.90 8.46
C GLU A 13 -2.71 23.10 7.55
N ASP A 14 -1.43 23.45 7.38
CA ASP A 14 -0.97 24.54 6.52
C ASP A 14 -0.06 24.01 5.39
N ASP A 15 -0.46 22.91 4.76
CA ASP A 15 -0.07 22.69 3.36
C ASP A 15 -0.94 23.64 2.53
N ALA A 16 -0.33 24.70 2.00
CA ALA A 16 -0.92 25.59 1.00
C ALA A 16 -1.11 24.83 -0.33
N GLY A 17 -1.97 23.80 -0.31
CA GLY A 17 -2.43 23.07 -1.47
C GLY A 17 -3.49 23.87 -2.20
N CYS A 18 -3.35 23.96 -3.53
CA CYS A 18 -4.37 24.41 -4.48
C CYS A 18 -5.79 24.21 -3.93
N THR A 19 -6.62 25.25 -3.95
CA THR A 19 -8.07 25.20 -3.64
C THR A 19 -8.87 24.28 -4.60
N CYS A 20 -8.14 23.61 -5.50
CA CYS A 20 -8.52 22.70 -6.56
C CYS A 20 -8.74 21.26 -6.06
N PHE A 21 -8.65 21.01 -4.74
CA PHE A 21 -9.18 19.78 -4.16
C PHE A 21 -10.67 19.73 -4.47
N GLY A 22 -11.02 18.88 -5.43
CA GLY A 22 -12.40 18.46 -5.65
C GLY A 22 -12.93 17.87 -4.35
N LEU A 23 -13.53 18.72 -3.51
CA LEU A 23 -14.42 18.30 -2.46
C LEU A 23 -15.44 17.42 -3.16
N PHE A 24 -15.32 16.09 -2.97
CA PHE A 24 -16.36 15.16 -3.37
C PHE A 24 -17.65 15.65 -2.71
N PRO A 25 -18.64 16.16 -3.47
CA PRO A 25 -19.86 16.62 -2.86
C PRO A 25 -20.50 15.43 -2.16
N THR A 26 -20.99 15.63 -0.95
CA THR A 26 -21.90 14.68 -0.31
C THR A 26 -23.07 14.43 -1.27
N PRO A 27 -23.42 13.18 -1.59
CA PRO A 27 -24.48 12.91 -2.54
C PRO A 27 -25.83 13.32 -1.94
N THR A 28 -26.29 14.52 -2.28
CA THR A 28 -27.68 14.96 -2.14
C THR A 28 -28.31 15.01 -3.52
N SER A 29 -28.58 13.83 -4.08
CA SER A 29 -29.64 13.55 -5.05
C SER A 29 -29.69 12.05 -5.32
N THR A 30 -30.84 11.56 -5.75
CA THR A 30 -31.00 10.21 -6.30
C THR A 30 -30.14 10.05 -7.55
N LEU A 31 -28.88 9.62 -7.40
CA LEU A 31 -28.00 9.31 -8.54
C LEU A 31 -28.70 8.30 -9.47
N SER A 32 -28.78 8.57 -10.76
CA SER A 32 -29.18 7.60 -11.78
C SER A 32 -28.08 6.54 -11.97
N SER A 33 -28.44 5.40 -12.56
CA SER A 33 -27.46 4.44 -13.06
C SER A 33 -26.71 5.03 -14.23
N VAL A 34 -25.38 4.90 -14.25
CA VAL A 34 -24.53 5.39 -15.34
C VAL A 34 -24.06 4.19 -16.16
N ARG A 35 -24.34 4.20 -17.46
CA ARG A 35 -23.77 3.23 -18.40
C ARG A 35 -22.33 3.62 -18.70
N VAL A 36 -21.45 2.65 -18.58
CA VAL A 36 -20.01 2.82 -18.79
C VAL A 36 -19.45 1.61 -19.52
N THR A 37 -18.52 1.87 -20.42
CA THR A 37 -17.64 0.85 -21.00
C THR A 37 -16.58 0.43 -19.99
N GLU A 38 -15.91 -0.72 -20.21
CA GLU A 38 -14.81 -1.14 -19.31
C GLU A 38 -13.64 -0.14 -19.35
N ASP A 39 -13.35 0.45 -20.51
CA ASP A 39 -12.28 1.45 -20.68
C ASP A 39 -12.56 2.77 -19.95
N GLU A 40 -13.83 3.15 -19.75
CA GLU A 40 -14.20 4.31 -18.93
C GLU A 40 -14.01 4.06 -17.43
N ILE A 41 -13.92 2.80 -17.00
CA ILE A 41 -13.72 2.43 -15.60
C ILE A 41 -12.22 2.39 -15.29
N LEU A 42 -11.46 1.69 -16.13
CA LEU A 42 -10.01 1.55 -16.08
C LEU A 42 -9.53 1.14 -17.49
N PRO A 43 -8.81 2.00 -18.22
CA PRO A 43 -8.35 1.67 -19.57
C PRO A 43 -7.42 0.45 -19.56
N ALA A 44 -7.72 -0.59 -20.34
CA ALA A 44 -6.88 -1.80 -20.39
C ALA A 44 -5.46 -1.48 -20.89
N SER A 45 -5.33 -0.48 -21.76
CA SER A 45 -4.05 0.03 -22.28
C SER A 45 -3.12 0.58 -21.20
N LEU A 46 -3.64 1.01 -20.04
CA LEU A 46 -2.83 1.48 -18.91
C LEU A 46 -1.94 0.37 -18.34
N PHE A 47 -2.35 -0.88 -18.51
CA PHE A 47 -1.73 -2.07 -17.94
C PHE A 47 -0.93 -2.86 -18.98
N VAL A 48 -0.54 -2.22 -20.09
CA VAL A 48 0.27 -2.87 -21.14
C VAL A 48 1.50 -2.02 -21.45
N PRO A 49 2.71 -2.60 -21.42
CA PRO A 49 3.04 -3.98 -21.07
C PRO A 49 3.02 -4.24 -19.54
N LEU A 50 2.57 -5.42 -19.11
CA LEU A 50 2.79 -5.98 -17.77
C LEU A 50 3.66 -7.24 -17.93
N GLY A 51 4.90 -7.19 -17.45
CA GLY A 51 5.90 -8.26 -17.64
C GLY A 51 7.02 -7.86 -18.60
N ARG A 52 8.27 -8.13 -18.21
CA ARG A 52 9.47 -7.72 -18.95
C ARG A 52 10.01 -8.84 -19.85
N PRO A 53 10.43 -8.53 -21.09
CA PRO A 53 11.37 -9.38 -21.80
C PRO A 53 12.69 -9.43 -21.02
N GLU A 54 13.26 -10.64 -20.87
CA GLU A 54 14.50 -10.89 -20.11
C GLU A 54 15.68 -9.98 -20.53
N SER A 55 15.71 -9.53 -21.78
CA SER A 55 16.77 -8.70 -22.37
C SER A 55 16.74 -7.21 -21.99
N SER A 56 15.76 -6.76 -21.18
CA SER A 56 15.57 -5.34 -20.83
C SER A 56 16.32 -4.90 -19.57
N ALA A 57 17.01 -5.82 -18.90
CA ALA A 57 17.79 -5.56 -17.68
C ALA A 57 19.12 -4.81 -17.92
N GLU A 58 19.58 -4.72 -19.17
CA GLU A 58 20.86 -4.12 -19.55
C GLU A 58 20.75 -2.63 -19.96
N ASP A 59 19.53 -2.08 -20.05
CA ASP A 59 19.31 -0.68 -20.44
C ASP A 59 18.88 0.19 -19.23
N PRO A 60 19.71 1.16 -18.82
CA PRO A 60 19.47 2.08 -17.71
C PRO A 60 18.19 2.92 -17.86
N ASP A 61 17.88 3.30 -19.10
CA ASP A 61 16.69 4.08 -19.43
C ASP A 61 15.44 3.23 -19.39
N LYS A 62 15.59 1.91 -19.55
CA LYS A 62 14.50 0.98 -19.33
C LYS A 62 14.33 0.67 -17.84
N ALA A 63 15.33 0.82 -16.98
CA ALA A 63 15.32 0.22 -15.65
C ALA A 63 14.42 0.92 -14.58
N LEU A 64 13.73 2.02 -14.91
CA LEU A 64 12.68 2.62 -14.06
C LEU A 64 11.37 1.81 -14.11
N PRO A 65 10.45 2.01 -13.13
CA PRO A 65 9.13 1.40 -13.20
C PRO A 65 8.33 1.83 -14.41
N TRP A 66 7.54 0.92 -14.96
CA TRP A 66 6.59 1.25 -16.02
C TRP A 66 5.31 1.90 -15.48
N VAL A 67 4.61 2.60 -16.36
CA VAL A 67 3.28 3.16 -16.08
C VAL A 67 2.33 2.08 -15.56
N SER A 68 2.36 0.90 -16.17
CA SER A 68 1.56 -0.26 -15.78
C SER A 68 1.87 -0.74 -14.36
N GLU A 69 3.14 -0.86 -13.98
CA GLU A 69 3.56 -1.26 -12.63
C GLU A 69 3.06 -0.25 -11.58
N CYS A 70 3.21 1.04 -11.85
CA CYS A 70 2.68 2.10 -10.99
C CYS A 70 1.14 2.07 -10.91
N ALA A 71 0.46 1.75 -12.00
CA ALA A 71 -0.99 1.61 -12.03
C ALA A 71 -1.47 0.41 -11.19
N VAL A 72 -0.81 -0.74 -11.30
CA VAL A 72 -1.13 -1.92 -10.46
C VAL A 72 -0.81 -1.64 -8.99
N HIS A 73 0.27 -0.92 -8.70
CA HIS A 73 0.55 -0.48 -7.33
C HIS A 73 -0.58 0.38 -6.78
N LEU A 74 -1.12 1.34 -7.54
CA LEU A 74 -2.30 2.11 -7.12
C LEU A 74 -3.52 1.21 -6.87
N GLN A 75 -3.75 0.18 -7.69
CA GLN A 75 -4.85 -0.79 -7.46
C GLN A 75 -4.66 -1.54 -6.13
N LEU A 76 -3.42 -1.88 -5.78
CA LEU A 76 -3.09 -2.51 -4.52
C LEU A 76 -3.36 -1.58 -3.33
N LEU A 77 -2.96 -0.30 -3.43
CA LEU A 77 -3.22 0.69 -2.39
C LEU A 77 -4.72 0.88 -2.14
N GLU A 78 -5.52 0.95 -3.20
CA GLU A 78 -6.99 0.97 -3.10
C GLU A 78 -7.53 -0.29 -2.40
N SER A 79 -6.97 -1.46 -2.72
CA SER A 79 -7.32 -2.74 -2.08
C SER A 79 -7.01 -2.74 -0.57
N PHE A 80 -5.86 -2.18 -0.16
CA PHE A 80 -5.51 -2.01 1.25
C PHE A 80 -6.44 -1.04 1.97
N SER A 81 -6.70 0.14 1.39
CA SER A 81 -7.63 1.12 1.97
C SER A 81 -9.04 0.54 2.10
N ARG A 82 -9.48 -0.29 1.14
CA ARG A 82 -10.77 -1.00 1.24
C ARG A 82 -10.77 -2.06 2.33
N MET A 83 -9.73 -2.88 2.44
CA MET A 83 -9.59 -3.89 3.50
C MET A 83 -9.63 -3.22 4.88
N LYS A 84 -8.87 -2.13 5.07
CA LYS A 84 -8.89 -1.31 6.29
C LYS A 84 -10.31 -0.78 6.55
N ALA A 85 -10.94 -0.14 5.56
CA ALA A 85 -12.31 0.36 5.70
C ALA A 85 -13.34 -0.73 6.07
N LYS A 86 -13.23 -1.93 5.47
CA LYS A 86 -14.06 -3.11 5.82
C LYS A 86 -13.89 -3.47 7.30
N CYS A 87 -12.66 -3.51 7.80
CA CYS A 87 -12.36 -3.79 9.20
C CYS A 87 -12.93 -2.72 10.15
N LEU A 88 -12.66 -1.45 9.86
CA LEU A 88 -13.07 -0.33 10.71
C LEU A 88 -14.60 -0.24 10.85
N LYS A 89 -15.32 -0.33 9.72
CA LYS A 89 -16.79 -0.19 9.66
C LYS A 89 -17.54 -1.44 10.14
N SER A 90 -16.89 -2.60 10.21
CA SER A 90 -17.58 -3.86 10.51
C SER A 90 -18.09 -3.95 11.94
N LYS A 91 -19.42 -4.08 12.09
CA LYS A 91 -20.10 -4.45 13.34
C LYS A 91 -19.93 -5.94 13.67
N LYS A 92 -19.74 -6.80 12.67
CA LYS A 92 -19.49 -8.24 12.86
C LYS A 92 -18.14 -8.45 13.54
N LEU A 93 -17.11 -7.76 13.06
CA LEU A 93 -15.77 -7.76 13.66
C LEU A 93 -15.75 -7.14 15.06
N THR A 94 -16.47 -6.04 15.30
CA THR A 94 -16.63 -5.50 16.66
C THR A 94 -17.11 -6.57 17.65
N ARG A 95 -18.11 -7.36 17.24
CA ARG A 95 -18.73 -8.38 18.09
C ARG A 95 -17.78 -9.55 18.33
N SER A 96 -17.14 -10.07 17.29
CA SER A 96 -16.23 -11.21 17.43
C SER A 96 -15.01 -10.89 18.29
N LEU A 97 -14.48 -9.66 18.17
CA LEU A 97 -13.38 -9.15 19.00
C LEU A 97 -13.80 -8.75 20.43
N GLY A 98 -15.07 -8.91 20.83
CA GLY A 98 -15.52 -8.61 22.19
C GLY A 98 -15.56 -7.11 22.52
N LEU A 99 -15.57 -6.24 21.50
CA LEU A 99 -15.51 -4.78 21.65
C LEU A 99 -16.89 -4.11 21.69
N SER A 100 -17.98 -4.89 21.76
CA SER A 100 -19.36 -4.38 21.70
C SER A 100 -19.70 -3.34 22.76
N LYS A 101 -19.18 -3.48 23.99
CA LYS A 101 -19.40 -2.48 25.06
C LYS A 101 -18.78 -1.12 24.71
N HIS A 102 -17.66 -1.12 24.03
CA HIS A 102 -16.98 0.09 23.57
C HIS A 102 -17.64 0.72 22.34
N PHE A 103 -18.37 -0.08 21.54
CA PHE A 103 -19.18 0.44 20.44
C PHE A 103 -20.31 1.36 20.91
N ALA A 104 -21.00 1.01 22.00
CA ALA A 104 -22.04 1.86 22.56
C ALA A 104 -21.50 3.25 22.96
N LEU A 105 -20.32 3.28 23.59
CA LEU A 105 -19.62 4.52 23.94
C LEU A 105 -19.13 5.30 22.71
N ALA A 106 -18.70 4.58 21.68
CA ALA A 106 -18.26 5.16 20.42
C ALA A 106 -19.41 5.90 19.70
N VAL A 107 -20.65 5.41 19.77
CA VAL A 107 -21.79 6.13 19.15
C VAL A 107 -21.91 7.57 19.68
N ALA A 108 -21.60 7.80 20.95
CA ALA A 108 -21.72 9.10 21.60
C ALA A 108 -20.45 9.98 21.54
N SER A 109 -19.30 9.48 21.09
CA SER A 109 -18.03 10.22 21.12
C SER A 109 -17.14 9.92 19.91
N SER A 110 -16.75 10.98 19.20
CA SER A 110 -15.81 10.90 18.07
C SER A 110 -14.46 10.30 18.49
N GLU A 111 -13.95 10.71 19.66
CA GLU A 111 -12.72 10.17 20.23
C GLU A 111 -12.85 8.66 20.47
N LYS A 112 -13.95 8.20 21.09
CA LYS A 112 -14.20 6.78 21.34
C LYS A 112 -14.37 5.98 20.05
N ARG A 113 -14.95 6.55 18.98
CA ARG A 113 -14.97 5.93 17.64
C ARG A 113 -13.57 5.73 17.10
N SER A 114 -12.72 6.75 17.18
CA SER A 114 -11.33 6.67 16.74
C SER A 114 -10.56 5.59 17.51
N GLN A 115 -10.71 5.55 18.84
CA GLN A 115 -10.09 4.54 19.70
C GLN A 115 -10.55 3.11 19.36
N LEU A 116 -11.85 2.89 19.14
CA LEU A 116 -12.39 1.59 18.76
C LEU A 116 -11.89 1.17 17.37
N SER A 117 -11.93 2.07 16.39
CA SER A 117 -11.42 1.83 15.03
C SER A 117 -9.95 1.45 15.06
N ARG A 118 -9.12 2.19 15.82
CA ARG A 118 -7.72 1.89 16.02
C ARG A 118 -7.55 0.50 16.62
N ALA A 119 -8.20 0.17 17.73
CA ALA A 119 -8.06 -1.14 18.37
C ALA A 119 -8.40 -2.32 17.44
N LYS A 120 -9.44 -2.20 16.60
CA LYS A 120 -9.76 -3.23 15.59
C LYS A 120 -8.63 -3.40 14.58
N TRP A 121 -8.12 -2.29 14.06
CA TRP A 121 -7.09 -2.30 13.02
C TRP A 121 -5.75 -2.79 13.57
N GLU A 122 -5.35 -2.33 14.75
CA GLU A 122 -4.17 -2.82 15.49
C GLU A 122 -4.21 -4.33 15.67
N THR A 123 -5.37 -4.87 16.07
CA THR A 123 -5.58 -6.31 16.22
C THR A 123 -5.42 -7.02 14.88
N PHE A 124 -6.06 -6.50 13.82
CA PHE A 124 -5.99 -7.07 12.48
C PHE A 124 -4.56 -7.13 11.95
N VAL A 125 -3.82 -6.00 12.02
CA VAL A 125 -2.43 -5.93 11.53
C VAL A 125 -1.51 -6.82 12.37
N SER A 126 -1.69 -6.90 13.69
CA SER A 126 -0.92 -7.82 14.53
C SER A 126 -1.09 -9.28 14.10
N LEU A 127 -2.31 -9.69 13.71
CA LEU A 127 -2.55 -11.05 13.23
C LEU A 127 -2.05 -11.26 11.78
N ALA A 128 -2.14 -10.23 10.93
CA ALA A 128 -1.54 -10.25 9.60
C ALA A 128 -0.01 -10.46 9.67
N VAL A 129 0.67 -9.85 10.66
CA VAL A 129 2.10 -10.07 10.90
C VAL A 129 2.39 -11.53 11.27
N ILE A 130 1.58 -12.15 12.14
CA ILE A 130 1.74 -13.58 12.48
C ILE A 130 1.59 -14.45 11.23
N ARG A 131 0.57 -14.16 10.40
CA ARG A 131 0.29 -14.90 9.16
C ARG A 131 1.41 -14.74 8.16
N PHE A 132 1.94 -13.52 8.01
CA PHE A 132 3.12 -13.26 7.19
C PHE A 132 4.32 -14.05 7.68
N LYS A 133 4.59 -14.08 9.00
CA LYS A 133 5.72 -14.85 9.54
C LYS A 133 5.59 -16.35 9.25
N LYS A 134 4.41 -16.93 9.46
CA LYS A 134 4.16 -18.33 9.09
C LYS A 134 4.34 -18.61 7.60
N TRP A 135 3.82 -17.72 6.75
CA TRP A 135 3.98 -17.83 5.30
C TRP A 135 5.44 -17.67 4.87
N TRP A 136 6.17 -16.73 5.47
CA TRP A 136 7.58 -16.46 5.19
C TRP A 136 8.46 -17.65 5.53
N ASP A 137 8.18 -18.34 6.63
CA ASP A 137 8.96 -19.52 7.05
C ASP A 137 8.79 -20.71 6.09
N VAL A 138 7.65 -20.82 5.39
CA VAL A 138 7.39 -21.89 4.40
C VAL A 138 7.61 -21.44 2.94
N LEU A 139 7.89 -20.16 2.72
CA LEU A 139 8.10 -19.60 1.38
C LEU A 139 9.26 -20.28 0.62
N PRO A 140 10.42 -20.59 1.25
CA PRO A 140 11.51 -21.30 0.57
C PRO A 140 11.06 -22.66 0.02
N ASP A 141 10.26 -23.39 0.79
CA ASP A 141 9.72 -24.69 0.39
C ASP A 141 8.74 -24.56 -0.75
N ILE A 142 7.83 -23.57 -0.68
CA ILE A 142 6.91 -23.24 -1.77
C ILE A 142 7.69 -22.95 -3.05
N LEU A 143 8.71 -22.10 -2.98
CA LEU A 143 9.49 -21.71 -4.16
C LEU A 143 10.25 -22.89 -4.75
N ARG A 144 10.88 -23.73 -3.91
CA ARG A 144 11.57 -24.95 -4.34
C ARG A 144 10.62 -25.93 -5.04
N GLU A 145 9.41 -26.08 -4.53
CA GLU A 145 8.41 -26.98 -5.13
C GLU A 145 7.88 -26.45 -6.48
N THR A 146 7.66 -25.14 -6.61
CA THR A 146 6.99 -24.58 -7.81
C THR A 146 7.93 -24.02 -8.88
N ASN A 147 9.23 -23.85 -8.58
CA ASN A 147 10.21 -23.27 -9.50
C ASN A 147 11.30 -24.27 -9.93
N GLN A 148 11.02 -25.57 -9.90
CA GLN A 148 11.96 -26.59 -10.38
C GLN A 148 12.37 -26.31 -11.83
N GLY A 149 13.69 -26.22 -12.06
CA GLY A 149 14.25 -25.95 -13.39
C GLY A 149 14.22 -24.48 -13.83
N LYS A 150 13.75 -23.54 -13.00
CA LYS A 150 13.85 -22.11 -13.29
C LYS A 150 15.16 -21.52 -12.80
N SER A 151 15.64 -20.50 -13.51
CA SER A 151 16.87 -19.76 -13.17
C SER A 151 16.67 -18.71 -12.07
N LYS A 152 15.42 -18.24 -11.89
CA LYS A 152 15.05 -17.23 -10.89
C LYS A 152 13.77 -17.65 -10.14
N PRO A 153 13.65 -17.28 -8.84
CA PRO A 153 12.43 -17.52 -8.10
C PRO A 153 11.30 -16.64 -8.62
N GLU A 154 10.14 -17.23 -8.86
CA GLU A 154 8.93 -16.52 -9.28
C GLU A 154 7.72 -17.00 -8.48
N MET A 155 6.74 -16.12 -8.34
CA MET A 155 5.42 -16.50 -7.85
C MET A 155 4.55 -17.02 -8.99
N THR A 156 3.50 -17.75 -8.63
CA THR A 156 2.48 -18.23 -9.57
C THR A 156 1.11 -17.85 -9.01
N PRO A 157 0.03 -17.89 -9.81
CA PRO A 157 -1.33 -17.66 -9.30
C PRO A 157 -1.70 -18.53 -8.09
N LYS A 158 -1.12 -19.75 -8.01
CA LYS A 158 -1.31 -20.71 -6.91
C LYS A 158 -0.55 -20.33 -5.63
N THR A 159 0.65 -19.74 -5.76
CA THR A 159 1.53 -19.45 -4.61
C THR A 159 1.37 -18.04 -4.07
N PHE A 160 0.62 -17.19 -4.77
CA PHE A 160 0.41 -15.79 -4.40
C PHE A 160 -0.35 -15.66 -3.05
N PRO A 161 0.07 -14.77 -2.14
CA PRO A 161 -0.40 -14.80 -0.75
C PRO A 161 -1.74 -14.06 -0.57
N PRO A 162 -2.45 -14.27 0.55
CA PRO A 162 -3.57 -13.42 0.96
C PRO A 162 -3.23 -11.92 1.04
N LEU A 163 -4.23 -11.06 0.87
CA LEU A 163 -4.03 -9.59 0.84
C LEU A 163 -3.39 -9.04 2.12
N ASP A 164 -3.74 -9.59 3.29
CA ASP A 164 -3.18 -9.16 4.57
C ASP A 164 -1.71 -9.55 4.71
N VAL A 165 -1.31 -10.72 4.18
CA VAL A 165 0.08 -11.17 4.11
C VAL A 165 0.87 -10.34 3.09
N LEU A 166 0.28 -10.07 1.92
CA LEU A 166 0.84 -9.22 0.88
C LEU A 166 1.12 -7.81 1.39
N MET A 167 0.23 -7.26 2.21
CA MET A 167 0.41 -5.97 2.88
C MET A 167 1.66 -5.94 3.76
N ILE A 168 1.90 -6.98 4.57
CA ILE A 168 3.13 -7.04 5.36
C ILE A 168 4.35 -7.19 4.45
N TRP A 169 4.27 -8.08 3.45
CA TRP A 169 5.40 -8.38 2.57
C TRP A 169 5.85 -7.16 1.75
N ILE A 170 4.93 -6.48 1.05
CA ILE A 170 5.30 -5.33 0.21
C ILE A 170 5.89 -4.19 1.01
N THR A 171 5.44 -3.97 2.26
CA THR A 171 6.02 -2.92 3.11
C THR A 171 7.47 -3.20 3.51
N GLN A 172 7.91 -4.46 3.51
CA GLN A 172 9.31 -4.79 3.75
C GLN A 172 10.20 -4.41 2.56
N LEU A 173 9.69 -4.47 1.33
CA LEU A 173 10.43 -4.11 0.13
C LEU A 173 10.84 -2.63 0.12
N PHE A 174 10.09 -1.76 0.81
CA PHE A 174 10.39 -0.33 0.91
C PHE A 174 11.61 -0.01 1.77
N SER A 175 12.19 -1.01 2.45
CA SER A 175 13.46 -0.92 3.16
C SER A 175 14.45 -1.95 2.60
N PRO A 176 15.13 -1.64 1.47
CA PRO A 176 15.93 -2.61 0.72
C PRO A 176 16.97 -3.39 1.53
N ASP A 177 17.73 -2.73 2.41
CA ASP A 177 18.74 -3.40 3.23
C ASP A 177 18.09 -4.31 4.28
N HIS A 178 16.98 -3.87 4.88
CA HIS A 178 16.21 -4.70 5.80
C HIS A 178 15.67 -5.96 5.11
N TYR A 179 15.08 -5.80 3.93
CA TYR A 179 14.55 -6.91 3.15
C TYR A 179 15.65 -7.89 2.71
N ARG A 180 16.80 -7.37 2.26
CA ARG A 180 17.96 -8.18 1.91
C ARG A 180 18.42 -9.03 3.10
N ASN A 181 18.54 -8.43 4.28
CA ASN A 181 18.91 -9.16 5.50
C ASN A 181 17.87 -10.22 5.86
N MET A 182 16.57 -9.91 5.78
CA MET A 182 15.50 -10.89 6.00
C MET A 182 15.59 -12.10 5.04
N CYS A 183 15.94 -11.86 3.78
CA CYS A 183 16.13 -12.92 2.78
C CYS A 183 17.34 -13.80 3.14
N GLN A 184 18.47 -13.18 3.51
CA GLN A 184 19.70 -13.90 3.87
C GLN A 184 19.54 -14.78 5.11
N ASP A 185 18.81 -14.30 6.13
CA ASP A 185 18.56 -15.04 7.35
C ASP A 185 17.65 -16.26 7.15
N SER A 186 16.77 -16.22 6.14
CA SER A 186 15.68 -17.18 5.96
C SER A 186 15.86 -18.13 4.77
N MET A 187 16.70 -17.81 3.78
CA MET A 187 16.66 -18.48 2.46
C MET A 187 18.08 -18.76 1.91
N LYS A 188 18.68 -19.88 2.33
CA LYS A 188 20.04 -20.27 1.92
C LYS A 188 20.11 -20.90 0.51
N GLU A 189 19.00 -21.41 -0.01
CA GLU A 189 18.95 -22.11 -1.31
C GLU A 189 18.49 -21.22 -2.49
N TRP A 190 17.63 -20.23 -2.25
CA TRP A 190 17.10 -19.33 -3.27
C TRP A 190 17.31 -17.88 -2.87
N ASP A 191 17.89 -17.09 -3.77
CA ASP A 191 18.04 -15.65 -3.55
C ASP A 191 16.74 -14.91 -3.84
N VAL A 192 15.81 -14.93 -2.89
CA VAL A 192 14.52 -14.22 -2.98
C VAL A 192 14.69 -12.70 -3.03
N SER A 193 15.88 -12.18 -2.71
CA SER A 193 16.19 -10.76 -2.93
C SER A 193 16.30 -10.40 -4.42
N THR A 194 16.40 -11.40 -5.30
CA THR A 194 16.42 -11.22 -6.77
C THR A 194 15.06 -11.30 -7.44
N MET A 195 14.02 -11.69 -6.72
CA MET A 195 12.67 -11.83 -7.28
C MET A 195 12.10 -10.47 -7.69
N GLU A 196 11.62 -10.37 -8.93
CA GLU A 196 10.80 -9.23 -9.34
C GLU A 196 9.38 -9.40 -8.78
N PHE A 197 8.78 -8.30 -8.34
CA PHE A 197 7.41 -8.35 -7.86
C PHE A 197 6.45 -8.64 -9.03
N PRO A 198 5.56 -9.65 -8.91
CA PRO A 198 4.76 -10.14 -10.03
C PRO A 198 3.52 -9.26 -10.24
N TRP A 199 3.71 -8.08 -10.85
CA TRP A 199 2.66 -7.10 -11.10
C TRP A 199 1.54 -7.61 -12.00
N ASP A 200 1.88 -8.45 -12.98
CA ASP A 200 0.94 -9.12 -13.88
C ASP A 200 -0.02 -10.05 -13.12
N LEU A 201 0.52 -10.87 -12.21
CA LEU A 201 -0.28 -11.75 -11.36
C LEU A 201 -1.16 -10.92 -10.43
N LEU A 202 -0.62 -9.87 -9.81
CA LEU A 202 -1.39 -9.02 -8.92
C LEU A 202 -2.55 -8.33 -9.64
N HIS A 203 -2.31 -7.78 -10.83
CA HIS A 203 -3.34 -7.14 -11.64
C HIS A 203 -4.51 -8.10 -11.93
N ALA A 204 -4.21 -9.34 -12.31
CA ALA A 204 -5.22 -10.37 -12.58
C ALA A 204 -6.07 -10.74 -11.35
N LEU A 205 -5.60 -10.45 -10.14
CA LEU A 205 -6.29 -10.75 -8.88
C LEU A 205 -7.13 -9.58 -8.35
N ILE A 206 -7.01 -8.38 -8.90
CA ILE A 206 -7.74 -7.20 -8.43
C ILE A 206 -8.89 -6.88 -9.38
N ASP A 207 -10.10 -6.84 -8.85
CA ASP A 207 -11.28 -6.42 -9.60
C ASP A 207 -11.15 -4.95 -10.02
N PRO A 208 -11.23 -4.62 -11.33
CA PRO A 208 -11.02 -3.26 -11.81
C PRO A 208 -12.15 -2.30 -11.43
N LEU A 209 -13.34 -2.78 -11.05
CA LEU A 209 -14.47 -1.94 -10.69
C LEU A 209 -14.39 -1.50 -9.23
N ASP A 210 -14.14 -2.42 -8.31
CA ASP A 210 -14.23 -2.12 -6.87
C ASP A 210 -12.93 -2.33 -6.09
N SER A 211 -11.86 -2.72 -6.79
CA SER A 211 -10.54 -3.00 -6.21
C SER A 211 -10.62 -4.12 -5.17
N THR A 212 -11.51 -5.12 -5.38
CA THR A 212 -11.52 -6.34 -4.58
C THR A 212 -10.34 -7.20 -4.99
N TYR A 213 -9.47 -7.51 -4.03
CA TYR A 213 -8.52 -8.60 -4.20
C TYR A 213 -9.22 -9.96 -4.07
N ARG A 214 -9.17 -10.79 -5.13
CA ARG A 214 -9.82 -12.10 -5.21
C ARG A 214 -8.80 -13.21 -5.41
N LEU A 215 -8.32 -13.77 -4.30
CA LEU A 215 -7.44 -14.93 -4.35
C LEU A 215 -8.17 -16.18 -4.89
N PRO A 216 -7.62 -16.93 -5.87
CA PRO A 216 -8.25 -18.12 -6.42
C PRO A 216 -8.43 -19.21 -5.37
N GLN A 217 -9.46 -20.06 -5.52
CA GLN A 217 -9.73 -21.12 -4.55
C GLN A 217 -8.58 -22.12 -4.41
N GLU A 218 -7.83 -22.36 -5.49
CA GLU A 218 -6.62 -23.18 -5.46
C GLU A 218 -5.56 -22.58 -4.54
N ALA A 219 -5.24 -21.29 -4.70
CA ALA A 219 -4.27 -20.59 -3.87
C ALA A 219 -4.71 -20.50 -2.40
N LYS A 220 -6.02 -20.34 -2.14
CA LYS A 220 -6.56 -20.41 -0.77
C LYS A 220 -6.30 -21.77 -0.11
N ARG A 221 -6.56 -22.87 -0.83
CA ARG A 221 -6.29 -24.23 -0.34
C ARG A 221 -4.80 -24.46 -0.12
N TYR A 222 -3.98 -24.02 -1.07
CA TYR A 222 -2.53 -24.17 -0.99
C TYR A 222 -1.93 -23.38 0.18
N PHE A 223 -2.39 -22.15 0.41
CA PHE A 223 -2.01 -21.36 1.58
C PHE A 223 -2.37 -22.08 2.89
N HIS A 224 -3.58 -22.65 2.98
CA HIS A 224 -3.98 -23.42 4.15
C HIS A 224 -3.14 -24.70 4.34
N GLU A 225 -2.87 -25.43 3.26
CA GLU A 225 -2.03 -26.64 3.30
C GLU A 225 -0.62 -26.34 3.84
N LYS A 226 -0.01 -25.25 3.39
CA LYS A 226 1.37 -24.90 3.78
C LYS A 226 1.47 -24.24 5.16
N THR A 227 0.47 -23.44 5.55
CA THR A 227 0.56 -22.61 6.77
C THR A 227 -0.35 -23.08 7.92
N GLY A 228 -1.34 -23.93 7.63
CA GLY A 228 -2.41 -24.29 8.55
C GLY A 228 -3.38 -23.15 8.87
N LEU A 229 -3.41 -22.08 8.06
CA LEU A 229 -4.22 -20.89 8.29
C LEU A 229 -5.24 -20.67 7.17
N ASP A 230 -6.41 -20.17 7.52
CA ASP A 230 -7.41 -19.74 6.53
C ASP A 230 -6.90 -18.58 5.68
N ALA A 231 -7.20 -18.57 4.38
CA ALA A 231 -6.70 -17.52 3.49
C ALA A 231 -7.35 -16.14 3.70
N ASP A 232 -8.55 -16.04 4.28
CA ASP A 232 -9.22 -14.76 4.54
C ASP A 232 -9.22 -14.44 6.04
N LEU A 233 -8.32 -13.55 6.47
CA LEU A 233 -8.21 -13.15 7.88
C LEU A 233 -9.49 -12.50 8.40
N TYR A 234 -10.17 -11.68 7.59
CA TYR A 234 -11.38 -11.01 8.05
C TYR A 234 -12.52 -12.02 8.26
N GLU A 235 -12.72 -12.94 7.31
CA GLU A 235 -13.75 -13.97 7.45
C GLU A 235 -13.41 -14.90 8.62
N HIS A 236 -12.16 -15.34 8.73
CA HIS A 236 -11.67 -16.10 9.89
C HIS A 236 -12.06 -15.40 11.19
N LEU A 237 -11.66 -14.13 11.39
CA LEU A 237 -11.94 -13.37 12.62
C LEU A 237 -13.41 -13.13 12.90
N THR A 238 -14.27 -13.16 11.89
CA THR A 238 -15.70 -12.90 12.07
C THR A 238 -16.54 -14.18 12.15
N ASP A 239 -15.99 -15.33 11.80
CA ASP A 239 -16.61 -16.63 12.04
C ASP A 239 -16.33 -17.10 13.47
N VAL A 240 -17.28 -16.80 14.36
CA VAL A 240 -17.19 -17.18 15.78
C VAL A 240 -17.28 -18.70 15.96
N SER A 241 -17.84 -19.44 15.01
CA SER A 241 -17.99 -20.90 15.10
C SER A 241 -16.71 -21.65 14.76
N ALA A 242 -15.85 -21.06 13.91
CA ALA A 242 -14.56 -21.61 13.52
C ALA A 242 -13.51 -21.61 14.66
N HIS A 243 -13.77 -20.90 15.76
CA HIS A 243 -12.81 -20.76 16.86
C HIS A 243 -13.23 -21.53 18.11
N ASP A 244 -12.31 -22.32 18.65
CA ASP A 244 -12.47 -22.91 19.99
C ASP A 244 -12.65 -21.82 21.06
N ARG A 245 -13.21 -22.20 22.21
CA ARG A 245 -13.54 -21.27 23.30
C ARG A 245 -12.33 -20.49 23.80
N LEU A 246 -11.15 -21.13 23.88
CA LEU A 246 -9.94 -20.50 24.38
C LEU A 246 -9.43 -19.48 23.36
N SER A 247 -9.31 -19.85 22.09
CA SER A 247 -8.90 -18.92 21.02
C SER A 247 -9.78 -17.67 20.97
N ARG A 248 -11.10 -17.82 21.12
CA ARG A 248 -12.03 -16.67 21.20
C ARG A 248 -11.76 -15.78 22.39
N MET A 249 -11.63 -16.36 23.58
CA MET A 249 -11.36 -15.60 24.81
C MET A 249 -10.05 -14.81 24.68
N TYR A 250 -9.01 -15.42 24.11
CA TYR A 250 -7.72 -14.79 23.91
C TYR A 250 -7.76 -13.68 22.88
N LEU A 251 -8.39 -13.91 21.73
CA LEU A 251 -8.57 -12.89 20.70
C LEU A 251 -9.28 -11.65 21.27
N GLN A 252 -10.31 -11.86 22.09
CA GLN A 252 -11.03 -10.76 22.76
C GLN A 252 -10.15 -10.01 23.77
N ARG A 253 -9.40 -10.73 24.62
CA ARG A 253 -8.45 -10.12 25.56
C ARG A 253 -7.36 -9.33 24.84
N PHE A 254 -6.84 -9.88 23.74
CA PHE A 254 -5.83 -9.23 22.92
C PHE A 254 -6.39 -7.96 22.26
N ALA A 255 -7.58 -8.01 21.66
CA ALA A 255 -8.23 -6.85 21.06
C ALA A 255 -8.52 -5.75 22.09
N LEU A 256 -9.00 -6.12 23.29
CA LEU A 256 -9.20 -5.18 24.40
C LEU A 256 -7.90 -4.51 24.84
N SER A 257 -6.77 -5.21 24.79
CA SER A 257 -5.46 -4.64 25.15
C SER A 257 -4.96 -3.57 24.17
N GLN A 258 -5.54 -3.47 22.97
CA GLN A 258 -5.23 -2.41 22.00
C GLN A 258 -5.95 -1.09 22.32
N LEU A 259 -6.87 -1.06 23.28
CA LEU A 259 -7.56 0.17 23.68
C LEU A 259 -6.66 1.03 24.59
N PRO A 260 -6.78 2.38 24.53
CA PRO A 260 -6.03 3.27 25.42
C PRO A 260 -6.36 2.98 26.90
N GLY A 261 -5.31 2.92 27.73
CA GLY A 261 -5.45 2.67 29.17
C GLY A 261 -5.77 1.22 29.55
N ALA A 262 -5.94 0.31 28.57
CA ALA A 262 -6.13 -1.11 28.86
C ALA A 262 -4.84 -1.76 29.37
N LYS A 263 -5.00 -2.85 30.15
CA LYS A 263 -3.86 -3.67 30.57
C LYS A 263 -3.21 -4.30 29.34
N LYS A 264 -1.88 -4.21 29.25
CA LYS A 264 -1.11 -4.87 28.19
C LYS A 264 -1.36 -6.38 28.21
N PHE A 265 -1.39 -6.96 27.03
CA PHE A 265 -1.48 -8.40 26.89
C PHE A 265 -0.20 -9.07 27.40
N ASN A 266 -0.31 -9.86 28.48
CA ASN A 266 0.84 -10.52 29.09
C ASN A 266 1.16 -11.84 28.38
N THR A 267 2.26 -11.88 27.64
CA THR A 267 2.72 -13.11 26.98
C THR A 267 3.55 -14.01 27.89
N LYS A 268 4.06 -13.52 29.02
CA LYS A 268 4.93 -14.32 29.90
C LYS A 268 4.20 -15.48 30.58
N GLU A 269 2.88 -15.38 30.71
CA GLU A 269 2.02 -16.49 31.16
C GLU A 269 2.04 -17.68 30.20
N LEU A 270 2.44 -17.47 28.93
CA LEU A 270 2.44 -18.48 27.87
C LEU A 270 3.67 -19.36 27.90
N ASP A 271 4.82 -18.78 28.29
CA ASP A 271 6.09 -19.47 28.36
C ASP A 271 6.11 -20.55 29.46
N ALA A 272 5.23 -20.44 30.46
CA ALA A 272 5.15 -21.36 31.58
C ALA A 272 4.51 -22.73 31.22
N ARG A 273 3.57 -22.78 30.26
CA ARG A 273 2.86 -24.02 29.85
C ARG A 273 2.39 -24.00 28.38
N PRO A 274 3.28 -24.06 27.39
CA PRO A 274 2.93 -23.86 25.96
C PRO A 274 1.88 -24.82 25.38
N SER A 275 1.79 -26.06 25.91
CA SER A 275 0.82 -27.09 25.50
C SER A 275 -0.62 -26.74 25.86
N ASP A 276 -0.82 -25.92 26.90
CA ASP A 276 -2.14 -25.63 27.46
C ASP A 276 -2.87 -24.51 26.71
N PHE A 277 -2.19 -23.86 25.75
CA PHE A 277 -2.70 -22.72 25.01
C PHE A 277 -3.18 -23.10 23.61
N SER A 278 -4.07 -22.28 23.03
CA SER A 278 -4.46 -22.48 21.64
C SER A 278 -3.30 -22.15 20.68
N GLN A 279 -3.35 -22.67 19.45
CA GLN A 279 -2.29 -22.42 18.46
C GLN A 279 -2.07 -20.93 18.22
N LEU A 280 -3.16 -20.16 18.12
CA LEU A 280 -3.12 -18.69 17.99
C LEU A 280 -2.26 -18.02 19.07
N MET A 281 -2.33 -18.53 20.30
CA MET A 281 -1.60 -17.98 21.43
C MET A 281 -0.12 -18.31 21.41
N ARG A 282 0.22 -19.54 21.03
CA ARG A 282 1.62 -19.94 20.79
C ARG A 282 2.24 -19.09 19.69
N ASP A 283 1.52 -18.91 18.59
CA ASP A 283 1.98 -18.11 17.46
C ASP A 283 2.18 -16.65 17.87
N TYR A 284 1.26 -16.08 18.65
CA TYR A 284 1.41 -14.72 19.17
C TYR A 284 2.64 -14.58 20.06
N ALA A 285 2.88 -15.51 20.99
CA ALA A 285 4.04 -15.48 21.87
C ALA A 285 5.35 -15.56 21.06
N MET A 286 5.40 -16.51 20.12
CA MET A 286 6.53 -16.75 19.22
C MET A 286 6.86 -15.52 18.38
N TRP A 287 5.84 -14.86 17.82
CA TRP A 287 6.02 -13.74 16.89
C TRP A 287 5.83 -12.36 17.50
N ASN A 288 5.76 -12.24 18.83
CA ASN A 288 5.55 -10.96 19.52
C ASN A 288 6.62 -9.92 19.19
N PHE A 289 7.87 -10.36 18.97
CA PHE A 289 8.94 -9.46 18.51
C PHE A 289 8.65 -8.92 17.10
N ALA A 290 8.30 -9.80 16.16
CA ALA A 290 7.92 -9.41 14.80
C ALA A 290 6.70 -8.47 14.80
N ILE A 291 5.71 -8.70 15.67
CA ILE A 291 4.57 -7.77 15.81
C ILE A 291 5.03 -6.38 16.24
N LYS A 292 5.99 -6.29 17.17
CA LYS A 292 6.51 -5.00 17.65
C LYS A 292 7.36 -4.27 16.62
N THR A 293 8.01 -4.98 15.70
CA THR A 293 8.88 -4.38 14.68
C THR A 293 8.13 -4.10 13.36
N LEU A 294 7.33 -5.04 12.87
CA LEU A 294 6.69 -4.96 11.55
C LEU A 294 5.38 -4.17 11.56
N LYS A 295 4.59 -4.23 12.65
CA LYS A 295 3.33 -3.47 12.73
C LYS A 295 3.54 -1.95 12.57
N PRO A 296 4.49 -1.31 13.29
CA PRO A 296 4.71 0.12 13.13
C PRO A 296 5.16 0.51 11.71
N VAL A 297 5.89 -0.37 11.01
CA VAL A 297 6.29 -0.17 9.61
C VAL A 297 5.06 -0.14 8.71
N VAL A 298 4.11 -1.06 8.86
CA VAL A 298 2.86 -1.02 8.10
C VAL A 298 2.07 0.25 8.39
N GLN A 299 2.02 0.64 9.67
CA GLN A 299 1.28 1.81 10.13
C GLN A 299 1.82 3.14 9.59
N SER A 300 3.14 3.24 9.41
CA SER A 300 3.76 4.43 8.81
C SER A 300 3.37 4.62 7.34
N GLN A 301 2.93 3.55 6.66
CA GLN A 301 2.52 3.60 5.25
C GLN A 301 1.06 4.00 5.05
N GLU A 302 0.21 3.90 6.07
CA GLU A 302 -1.24 4.06 5.92
C GLU A 302 -1.66 5.43 5.39
N ASN A 303 -0.99 6.50 5.84
CA ASN A 303 -1.28 7.85 5.38
C ASN A 303 -0.97 8.01 3.89
N PHE A 304 0.09 7.36 3.41
CA PHE A 304 0.43 7.35 1.99
C PHE A 304 -0.65 6.62 1.18
N TRP A 305 -1.13 5.46 1.64
CA TRP A 305 -2.21 4.73 0.97
C TRP A 305 -3.48 5.57 0.86
N ASP A 306 -3.88 6.20 1.96
CA ASP A 306 -5.07 7.04 2.00
C ASP A 306 -4.90 8.30 1.10
N LYS A 307 -3.71 8.92 1.07
CA LYS A 307 -3.40 10.04 0.16
C LYS A 307 -3.49 9.63 -1.32
N MET A 308 -2.87 8.51 -1.69
CA MET A 308 -2.90 8.02 -3.08
C MET A 308 -4.30 7.56 -3.51
N SER A 309 -5.05 6.91 -2.62
CA SER A 309 -6.43 6.51 -2.89
C SER A 309 -7.35 7.72 -3.07
N GLN A 310 -7.15 8.78 -2.28
CA GLN A 310 -7.93 10.02 -2.40
C GLN A 310 -7.59 10.80 -3.67
N ALA A 311 -6.31 10.78 -4.11
CA ALA A 311 -5.90 11.40 -5.36
C ALA A 311 -6.60 10.78 -6.58
N GLY A 312 -6.97 9.49 -6.50
CA GLY A 312 -7.83 8.83 -7.49
C GLY A 312 -7.24 8.78 -8.89
N TRP A 313 -5.90 8.83 -9.03
CA TRP A 313 -5.23 8.95 -10.33
C TRP A 313 -5.56 7.84 -11.32
N LEU A 314 -5.88 6.63 -10.86
CA LEU A 314 -6.34 5.54 -11.72
C LEU A 314 -7.66 5.85 -12.45
N ARG A 315 -8.50 6.70 -11.85
CA ARG A 315 -9.83 7.06 -12.34
C ARG A 315 -9.87 8.46 -12.92
N SER A 316 -8.70 9.11 -13.02
CA SER A 316 -8.60 10.42 -13.66
C SER A 316 -8.82 10.28 -15.17
N PRO A 317 -9.07 11.38 -15.89
CA PRO A 317 -9.25 11.31 -17.34
C PRO A 317 -7.99 10.88 -18.13
N HIS A 318 -6.80 11.10 -17.56
CA HIS A 318 -5.52 10.83 -18.23
C HIS A 318 -4.55 10.09 -17.28
N PRO A 319 -4.87 8.87 -16.82
CA PRO A 319 -4.09 8.16 -15.82
C PRO A 319 -2.67 7.84 -16.32
N ALA A 320 -2.54 7.45 -17.59
CA ALA A 320 -1.25 7.16 -18.21
C ALA A 320 -0.35 8.41 -18.28
N PHE A 321 -0.92 9.57 -18.58
CA PHE A 321 -0.19 10.84 -18.63
C PHE A 321 0.32 11.23 -17.23
N THR A 322 -0.54 11.17 -16.22
CA THR A 322 -0.20 11.48 -14.83
C THR A 322 0.92 10.58 -14.31
N LEU A 323 0.83 9.26 -14.56
CA LEU A 323 1.87 8.32 -14.14
C LEU A 323 3.19 8.48 -14.92
N THR A 324 3.12 8.77 -16.22
CA THR A 324 4.32 9.07 -17.04
C THR A 324 5.06 10.29 -16.49
N ARG A 325 4.32 11.34 -16.11
CA ARG A 325 4.92 12.53 -15.48
C ARG A 325 5.51 12.20 -14.11
N ALA A 326 4.82 11.41 -13.28
CA ALA A 326 5.38 10.97 -12.00
C ALA A 326 6.72 10.23 -12.16
N ILE A 327 6.84 9.35 -13.18
CA ILE A 327 8.07 8.63 -13.51
C ILE A 327 9.19 9.60 -13.94
N ALA A 328 8.87 10.56 -14.81
CA ALA A 328 9.83 11.59 -15.23
C ALA A 328 10.37 12.41 -14.04
N ARG A 329 9.48 12.78 -13.11
CA ARG A 329 9.87 13.51 -11.88
C ARG A 329 10.71 12.65 -10.94
N TYR A 330 10.41 11.36 -10.82
CA TYR A 330 11.26 10.43 -10.07
C TYR A 330 12.66 10.30 -10.68
N ARG A 331 12.77 10.22 -12.00
CA ARG A 331 14.07 10.23 -12.69
C ARG A 331 14.87 11.49 -12.37
N GLN A 332 14.23 12.66 -12.45
CA GLN A 332 14.85 13.94 -12.08
C GLN A 332 15.24 13.98 -10.59
N PHE A 333 14.46 13.38 -9.70
CA PHE A 333 14.81 13.25 -8.29
C PHE A 333 16.07 12.39 -8.07
N LEU A 334 16.24 11.30 -8.82
CA LEU A 334 17.48 10.51 -8.80
C LEU A 334 18.67 11.32 -9.32
N GLN A 335 18.50 12.04 -10.43
CA GLN A 335 19.54 12.93 -10.97
C GLN A 335 19.90 14.04 -9.98
N LEU A 336 18.93 14.62 -9.29
CA LEU A 336 19.14 15.63 -8.24
C LEU A 336 20.04 15.08 -7.14
N ARG A 337 19.83 13.82 -6.72
CA ARG A 337 20.69 13.16 -5.74
C ARG A 337 22.12 12.95 -6.27
N LYS A 338 22.31 12.72 -7.56
CA LYS A 338 23.65 12.63 -8.18
C LYS A 338 24.37 13.96 -8.18
N LEU A 339 23.67 15.04 -8.55
CA LEU A 339 24.20 16.40 -8.58
C LEU A 339 24.51 16.95 -7.18
N HIS A 340 23.82 16.45 -6.15
CA HIS A 340 24.05 16.82 -4.76
C HIS A 340 24.34 15.59 -3.87
N PRO A 341 25.59 15.09 -3.82
CA PRO A 341 25.91 13.85 -3.08
C PRO A 341 25.55 13.87 -1.59
N ASN A 342 25.59 15.05 -0.94
CA ASN A 342 25.22 15.25 0.48
C ASN A 342 23.72 15.52 0.68
N SER A 343 22.87 14.98 -0.19
CA SER A 343 21.41 15.20 -0.19
C SER A 343 20.64 13.99 0.37
N GLY A 344 21.19 13.30 1.38
CA GLY A 344 20.52 12.16 2.03
C GLY A 344 19.15 12.52 2.60
N GLU A 345 18.98 13.76 3.03
CA GLU A 345 17.78 14.32 3.64
C GLU A 345 16.68 14.78 2.66
N LEU A 346 16.84 14.62 1.34
CA LEU A 346 15.78 15.04 0.42
C LEU A 346 14.54 14.16 0.57
N LEU A 347 13.39 14.80 0.76
CA LEU A 347 12.08 14.14 0.81
C LEU A 347 11.45 14.08 -0.59
N PRO A 348 10.89 12.93 -1.01
CA PRO A 348 10.13 12.85 -2.25
C PRO A 348 8.77 13.56 -2.10
N THR A 349 8.21 14.05 -3.21
CA THR A 349 6.77 14.34 -3.27
C THR A 349 5.97 13.05 -3.36
N SER A 350 4.65 13.08 -3.18
CA SER A 350 3.84 11.86 -3.24
C SER A 350 3.85 11.17 -4.61
N ALA A 351 4.00 11.94 -5.70
CA ALA A 351 4.17 11.39 -7.04
C ALA A 351 5.51 10.64 -7.19
N ILE A 352 6.60 11.26 -6.71
CA ILE A 352 7.94 10.67 -6.71
C ILE A 352 7.96 9.43 -5.81
N GLU A 353 7.33 9.50 -4.65
CA GLU A 353 7.26 8.43 -3.65
C GLU A 353 6.51 7.20 -4.17
N LEU A 354 5.41 7.38 -4.92
CA LEU A 354 4.71 6.26 -5.58
C LEU A 354 5.67 5.47 -6.48
N VAL A 355 6.33 6.17 -7.41
CA VAL A 355 7.23 5.53 -8.38
C VAL A 355 8.42 4.90 -7.65
N TRP A 356 8.98 5.60 -6.67
CA TRP A 356 10.10 5.09 -5.89
C TRP A 356 9.75 3.79 -5.17
N ARG A 357 8.60 3.73 -4.49
CA ARG A 357 8.13 2.51 -3.82
C ARG A 357 7.85 1.38 -4.81
N THR A 358 7.26 1.68 -5.98
CA THR A 358 7.10 0.69 -7.07
C THR A 358 8.45 0.12 -7.51
N HIS A 359 9.47 0.98 -7.63
CA HIS A 359 10.82 0.58 -8.02
C HIS A 359 11.47 -0.35 -6.98
N GLN A 360 11.31 -0.03 -5.70
CA GLN A 360 11.84 -0.83 -4.59
C GLN A 360 11.27 -2.26 -4.54
N CYS A 361 10.10 -2.50 -5.12
CA CYS A 361 9.53 -3.85 -5.25
C CYS A 361 10.33 -4.76 -6.21
N SER A 362 11.35 -4.26 -6.90
CA SER A 362 12.28 -5.07 -7.71
C SER A 362 13.72 -4.79 -7.22
N PRO A 363 14.20 -5.43 -6.15
CA PRO A 363 15.40 -4.98 -5.42
C PRO A 363 16.66 -4.91 -6.28
N VAL A 364 16.86 -5.87 -7.20
CA VAL A 364 18.00 -5.89 -8.13
C VAL A 364 17.91 -4.72 -9.12
N ARG A 365 16.76 -4.56 -9.79
CA ARG A 365 16.52 -3.44 -10.72
C ARG A 365 16.68 -2.10 -10.02
N TYR A 366 16.12 -1.96 -8.82
CA TYR A 366 16.30 -0.78 -7.98
C TYR A 366 17.77 -0.47 -7.70
N ALA A 367 18.56 -1.48 -7.33
CA ALA A 367 19.97 -1.30 -7.02
C ALA A 367 20.79 -0.84 -8.24
N VAL A 368 20.55 -1.45 -9.40
CA VAL A 368 21.21 -1.07 -10.66
C VAL A 368 20.85 0.37 -11.05
N SER A 369 19.56 0.67 -11.22
CA SER A 369 19.08 1.98 -11.66
C SER A 369 19.49 3.13 -10.73
N THR A 370 19.45 2.93 -9.41
CA THR A 370 19.83 3.99 -8.47
C THR A 370 21.33 4.23 -8.48
N THR A 371 22.15 3.17 -8.54
CA THR A 371 23.60 3.30 -8.66
C THR A 371 23.98 4.08 -9.91
N GLU A 372 23.29 3.84 -11.02
CA GLU A 372 23.58 4.48 -12.29
C GLU A 372 23.07 5.93 -12.39
N ILE A 373 21.78 6.14 -12.11
CA ILE A 373 21.12 7.44 -12.28
C ILE A 373 21.47 8.38 -11.13
N ALA A 374 21.44 7.89 -9.88
CA ALA A 374 21.75 8.68 -8.69
C ALA A 374 23.24 8.66 -8.29
N GLY A 375 24.05 7.85 -8.98
CA GLY A 375 25.48 7.67 -8.70
C GLY A 375 25.77 6.83 -7.45
N ARG A 376 24.73 6.31 -6.78
CA ARG A 376 24.82 5.48 -5.57
C ARG A 376 23.53 4.74 -5.30
N PHE A 377 23.64 3.60 -4.63
CA PHE A 377 22.48 2.96 -4.02
C PHE A 377 21.84 3.89 -2.99
N ILE A 378 20.51 4.02 -3.06
CA ILE A 378 19.76 4.82 -2.08
C ILE A 378 19.06 3.87 -1.13
N ASN A 379 19.62 3.70 0.07
CA ASN A 379 18.91 3.09 1.18
C ASN A 379 18.14 4.19 1.91
N TYR A 380 16.81 4.16 1.84
CA TYR A 380 15.94 5.14 2.48
C TYR A 380 14.93 4.40 3.33
N ASP A 381 15.05 4.55 4.64
CA ASP A 381 14.17 3.92 5.62
C ASP A 381 13.30 4.96 6.35
N ASP A 382 12.32 4.48 7.11
CA ASP A 382 11.40 5.31 7.91
C ASP A 382 12.13 6.22 8.92
N GLY A 383 13.34 5.86 9.35
CA GLY A 383 14.17 6.67 10.24
C GLY A 383 14.72 7.90 9.52
N MET A 384 15.26 7.70 8.32
CA MET A 384 15.74 8.77 7.45
C MET A 384 14.61 9.70 7.02
N ALA A 385 13.43 9.16 6.75
CA ALA A 385 12.24 9.96 6.44
C ALA A 385 11.85 10.90 7.58
N LYS A 386 11.80 10.38 8.81
CA LYS A 386 11.49 11.18 10.00
C LYS A 386 12.55 12.24 10.26
N TYR A 387 13.82 11.91 10.12
CA TYR A 387 14.91 12.87 10.28
C TYR A 387 14.80 14.01 9.25
N ALA A 388 14.68 13.65 7.97
CA ALA A 388 14.54 14.60 6.88
C ALA A 388 13.31 15.52 7.00
N ALA A 389 12.20 15.00 7.54
CA ALA A 389 11.01 15.81 7.81
C ALA A 389 11.26 16.90 8.86
N VAL A 390 12.07 16.61 9.89
CA VAL A 390 12.38 17.56 10.95
C VAL A 390 13.50 18.53 10.54
N THR A 391 14.38 18.15 9.61
CA THR A 391 15.47 19.02 9.13
C THR A 391 15.13 19.90 7.93
N GLY A 392 13.87 19.93 7.48
CA GLY A 392 13.46 20.74 6.33
C GLY A 392 13.87 20.15 4.98
N GLY A 393 14.00 18.82 4.91
CA GLY A 393 14.41 18.08 3.72
C GLY A 393 13.53 18.32 2.48
N PHE A 394 12.24 18.61 2.67
CA PHE A 394 11.34 18.96 1.57
C PHE A 394 11.66 20.34 0.97
N ALA A 395 11.78 21.38 1.80
CA ALA A 395 12.14 22.73 1.35
C ALA A 395 13.50 22.76 0.65
N LYS A 396 14.46 21.94 1.13
CA LYS A 396 15.74 21.75 0.45
C LYS A 396 15.58 21.09 -0.91
N ALA A 397 14.76 20.04 -1.01
CA ALA A 397 14.48 19.37 -2.28
C ALA A 397 13.84 20.34 -3.27
N GLU A 398 12.87 21.15 -2.83
CA GLU A 398 12.21 22.16 -3.64
C GLU A 398 13.18 23.19 -4.20
N LYS A 399 14.01 23.78 -3.33
CA LYS A 399 15.02 24.76 -3.73
C LYS A 399 15.98 24.18 -4.79
N LEU A 400 16.55 23.01 -4.52
CA LEU A 400 17.53 22.41 -5.43
C LEU A 400 16.88 21.99 -6.75
N TYR A 401 15.67 21.42 -6.71
CA TYR A 401 14.95 21.02 -7.91
C TYR A 401 14.61 22.21 -8.81
N LYS A 402 14.22 23.35 -8.23
CA LYS A 402 13.99 24.59 -8.99
C LYS A 402 15.28 25.11 -9.63
N GLN A 403 16.41 25.03 -8.91
CA GLN A 403 17.71 25.46 -9.40
C GLN A 403 18.22 24.61 -10.56
N GLU A 404 18.11 23.28 -10.46
CA GLU A 404 18.66 22.35 -11.45
C GLU A 404 17.73 22.15 -12.67
N PHE A 405 16.41 22.19 -12.47
CA PHE A 405 15.45 21.86 -13.55
C PHE A 405 14.54 23.02 -13.96
N GLY A 406 14.56 24.16 -13.25
CA GLY A 406 13.66 25.31 -13.53
C GLY A 406 12.17 25.05 -13.24
N GLN A 407 11.84 23.86 -12.73
CA GLN A 407 10.47 23.41 -12.49
C GLN A 407 10.11 23.48 -11.00
N ASP A 408 8.83 23.64 -10.70
CA ASP A 408 8.35 23.55 -9.32
C ASP A 408 8.44 22.09 -8.87
N TYR A 409 8.74 21.85 -7.59
CA TYR A 409 9.02 20.50 -7.08
C TYR A 409 7.78 19.67 -6.76
N ASP A 410 6.69 20.32 -6.31
CA ASP A 410 5.41 19.66 -6.06
C ASP A 410 4.27 20.40 -6.77
N PRO A 411 4.22 20.34 -8.12
CA PRO A 411 3.14 20.96 -8.87
C PRO A 411 1.80 20.26 -8.55
N CYS A 412 0.69 20.98 -8.71
CA CYS A 412 -0.64 20.38 -8.57
C CYS A 412 -0.83 19.24 -9.58
N MET A 413 -1.18 18.04 -9.10
CA MET A 413 -1.49 16.86 -9.92
C MET A 413 -2.94 16.38 -9.70
N CYS A 414 -3.87 17.31 -9.51
CA CYS A 414 -5.30 17.00 -9.46
C CYS A 414 -5.86 16.70 -10.87
N TRP A 415 -7.07 16.13 -10.94
CA TRP A 415 -7.66 15.70 -12.22
C TRP A 415 -7.77 16.83 -13.24
N SER A 416 -8.15 18.04 -12.79
CA SER A 416 -8.27 19.21 -13.67
C SER A 416 -6.92 19.67 -14.22
N CYS A 417 -5.92 19.87 -13.35
CA CYS A 417 -4.60 20.32 -13.79
C CYS A 417 -3.91 19.31 -14.71
N GLU A 418 -4.04 18.00 -14.40
CA GLU A 418 -3.49 16.94 -15.26
C GLU A 418 -4.22 16.88 -16.62
N ALA A 419 -5.55 17.02 -16.64
CA ALA A 419 -6.33 16.99 -17.86
C ALA A 419 -6.02 18.20 -18.76
N GLU A 420 -5.98 19.40 -18.20
CA GLU A 420 -5.62 20.61 -18.97
C GLU A 420 -4.22 20.49 -19.58
N LEU A 421 -3.25 20.00 -18.80
CA LEU A 421 -1.90 19.82 -19.30
C LEU A 421 -1.83 18.73 -20.38
N ALA A 422 -2.57 17.63 -20.21
CA ALA A 422 -2.64 16.56 -21.20
C ALA A 422 -3.24 17.06 -22.52
N GLU A 423 -4.35 17.80 -22.47
CA GLU A 423 -4.99 18.38 -23.66
C GLU A 423 -4.06 19.35 -24.40
N LYS A 424 -3.40 20.24 -23.65
CA LYS A 424 -2.41 21.19 -24.19
C LYS A 424 -1.25 20.49 -24.91
N GLN A 425 -0.83 19.32 -24.45
CA GLN A 425 0.27 18.56 -25.07
C GLN A 425 -0.20 17.67 -26.22
N ALA A 426 -1.46 17.22 -26.21
CA ALA A 426 -1.98 16.29 -27.20
C ALA A 426 -2.44 16.98 -28.50
N VAL A 427 -2.96 18.21 -28.41
CA VAL A 427 -3.55 18.93 -29.54
C VAL A 427 -2.99 20.34 -29.63
N ASP A 428 -2.46 20.67 -30.81
CA ASP A 428 -2.06 22.03 -31.16
C ASP A 428 -3.31 22.86 -31.49
N SER A 429 -4.04 23.27 -30.45
CA SER A 429 -5.19 24.18 -30.51
C SER A 429 -5.04 25.29 -29.47
N ASN A 430 -5.90 26.31 -29.53
CA ASN A 430 -5.86 27.39 -28.55
C ASN A 430 -6.15 26.90 -27.11
N ASP A 431 -5.66 27.65 -26.12
CA ASP A 431 -5.75 27.31 -24.70
C ASP A 431 -7.19 27.15 -24.19
N GLU A 432 -8.14 27.95 -24.70
CA GLU A 432 -9.55 27.91 -24.29
C GLU A 432 -10.25 26.63 -24.74
N GLU A 433 -9.91 26.12 -25.92
CA GLU A 433 -10.47 24.86 -26.42
C GLU A 433 -9.89 23.65 -25.70
N ASN A 434 -8.58 23.66 -25.43
CA ASN A 434 -7.93 22.66 -24.60
C ASN A 434 -8.55 22.60 -23.20
N ALA A 435 -8.78 23.76 -22.56
CA ALA A 435 -9.42 23.84 -21.25
C ALA A 435 -10.85 23.27 -21.26
N ARG A 436 -11.67 23.62 -22.28
CA ARG A 436 -13.03 23.08 -22.42
C ARG A 436 -13.07 21.56 -22.60
N ARG A 437 -12.15 21.00 -23.38
CA ARG A 437 -12.04 19.53 -23.53
C ARG A 437 -11.62 18.85 -22.24
N ALA A 438 -10.65 19.42 -21.52
CA ALA A 438 -10.20 18.92 -20.23
C ALA A 438 -11.34 18.92 -19.22
N GLU A 439 -12.08 20.02 -19.10
CA GLU A 439 -13.23 20.15 -18.21
C GLU A 439 -14.31 19.08 -18.47
N ALA A 440 -14.71 18.90 -19.74
CA ALA A 440 -15.71 17.90 -20.12
C ALA A 440 -15.26 16.47 -19.76
N LYS A 441 -13.98 16.15 -19.95
CA LYS A 441 -13.42 14.84 -19.58
C LYS A 441 -13.38 14.64 -18.07
N VAL A 442 -13.02 15.67 -17.31
CA VAL A 442 -13.04 15.63 -15.83
C VAL A 442 -14.47 15.45 -15.32
N GLU A 443 -15.44 16.16 -15.87
CA GLU A 443 -16.86 16.02 -15.50
C GLU A 443 -17.34 14.59 -15.72
N ARG A 444 -17.07 14.00 -16.90
CA ARG A 444 -17.42 12.61 -17.20
C ARG A 444 -16.74 11.63 -16.23
N ALA A 445 -15.44 11.77 -15.98
CA ALA A 445 -14.73 10.90 -15.05
C ALA A 445 -15.31 10.99 -13.62
N LEU A 446 -15.68 12.19 -13.16
CA LEU A 446 -16.32 12.40 -11.86
C LEU A 446 -17.70 11.77 -11.78
N GLU A 447 -18.51 11.87 -12.84
CA GLU A 447 -19.80 11.19 -12.94
C GLU A 447 -19.65 9.67 -12.80
N VAL A 448 -18.72 9.08 -13.57
CA VAL A 448 -18.42 7.64 -13.54
C VAL A 448 -17.94 7.21 -12.16
N GLU A 449 -17.01 7.95 -11.54
CA GLU A 449 -16.47 7.61 -10.23
C GLU A 449 -17.52 7.72 -9.12
N LYS A 450 -18.42 8.71 -9.18
CA LYS A 450 -19.58 8.82 -8.27
C LYS A 450 -20.53 7.63 -8.43
N ALA A 451 -20.84 7.24 -9.66
CA ALA A 451 -21.68 6.09 -9.94
C ALA A 451 -21.04 4.78 -9.46
N ARG A 452 -19.72 4.61 -9.66
CA ARG A 452 -18.94 3.46 -9.18
C ARG A 452 -19.01 3.33 -7.66
N LYS A 453 -18.70 4.41 -6.94
CA LYS A 453 -18.76 4.47 -5.47
C LYS A 453 -20.17 4.20 -4.93
N ALA A 454 -21.20 4.56 -5.69
CA ALA A 454 -22.60 4.30 -5.34
C ALA A 454 -23.10 2.90 -5.73
N GLY A 455 -22.29 2.08 -6.41
CA GLY A 455 -22.72 0.77 -6.94
C GLY A 455 -23.76 0.88 -8.06
N LYS A 456 -23.74 1.99 -8.80
CA LYS A 456 -24.71 2.37 -9.84
C LYS A 456 -24.15 2.30 -11.26
N ILE A 457 -23.01 1.63 -11.44
CA ILE A 457 -22.46 1.34 -12.76
C ILE A 457 -23.26 0.21 -13.41
N VAL A 458 -23.68 0.45 -14.66
CA VAL A 458 -24.20 -0.59 -15.55
C VAL A 458 -23.17 -0.76 -16.65
N ARG A 459 -22.61 -1.96 -16.76
CA ARG A 459 -21.66 -2.27 -17.84
C ARG A 459 -22.41 -2.24 -19.17
N ALA A 460 -21.88 -1.47 -20.12
CA ALA A 460 -22.44 -1.30 -21.46
C ALA A 460 -22.26 -2.54 -22.33
#